data_AF-A0A536FQ47-F1
#
_entry.id   AF-A0A536FQ47-F1
#
_cell.length_a   1.000
_cell.length_b   1.000
_cell.length_c   1.000
_cell.angle_alpha   90.00
_cell.angle_beta   90.00
_cell.angle_gamma   90.00
#
_symmetry.space_group_name_H-M   'P 1'
#
loop_
_entity.id
_entity.type
_entity.pdbx_description
1 polymer ?
#
loop_
_entity_poly.entity_id
_entity_poly.type
_entity_poly.pdbx_seq_one_letter_code
_entity_poly.pdbx_strand_id
1 'polypeptide(L)'
;DGRENLDAALAGGRGAIMAVPHMGSWDMAGSYAGALGYRIAAVAERFPGSLNEAVVQTRQRFGLNVIMLGRSAVREITDALKANSIVALLCDLEQGPGVPVRFFGRQAVVPGGPAAIALKTGAALVPACQYAISPGLYHVHLDPALALSGEDTKEGLMQRVVDRFEDFIKERPDQWYAFRPMFSR
;
A
#
# COMPACT_ATOMS: atom_id res chain seq x y z
N ASP A 1 -3.90 0.57 -15.32
CA ASP A 1 -5.35 0.31 -15.49
C ASP A 1 -6.04 0.46 -14.13
N GLY A 2 -7.38 0.42 -14.10
CA GLY A 2 -8.13 0.53 -12.85
C GLY A 2 -8.17 1.93 -12.22
N ARG A 3 -7.82 2.99 -12.97
CA ARG A 3 -7.83 4.37 -12.45
C ARG A 3 -9.23 4.78 -11.98
N GLU A 4 -10.24 4.35 -12.73
CA GLU A 4 -11.65 4.50 -12.43
C GLU A 4 -12.03 3.92 -11.05
N ASN A 5 -11.37 2.86 -10.60
CA ASN A 5 -11.59 2.27 -9.27
C ASN A 5 -11.09 3.20 -8.17
N LEU A 6 -9.93 3.83 -8.37
CA LEU A 6 -9.38 4.80 -7.44
C LEU A 6 -10.22 6.08 -7.42
N ASP A 7 -10.66 6.57 -8.58
CA ASP A 7 -11.55 7.73 -8.67
C ASP A 7 -12.89 7.46 -7.96
N ALA A 8 -13.47 6.27 -8.15
CA ALA A 8 -14.68 5.85 -7.44
C ALA A 8 -14.45 5.74 -5.93
N ALA A 9 -13.30 5.21 -5.49
CA ALA A 9 -12.93 5.13 -4.08
C ALA A 9 -12.83 6.52 -3.44
N LEU A 10 -12.23 7.49 -4.13
CA LEU A 10 -12.09 8.87 -3.66
C LEU A 10 -13.39 9.68 -3.74
N ALA A 11 -14.33 9.31 -4.62
CA ALA A 11 -15.64 9.95 -4.69
C ALA A 11 -16.44 9.83 -3.38
N GLY A 12 -16.14 8.83 -2.55
CA GLY A 12 -16.73 8.66 -1.22
C GLY A 12 -16.27 9.70 -0.17
N GLY A 13 -15.25 10.51 -0.47
CA GLY A 13 -14.81 11.61 0.40
C GLY A 13 -14.08 11.19 1.69
N ARG A 14 -13.67 9.92 1.80
CA ARG A 14 -13.03 9.34 3.01
C ARG A 14 -11.56 8.96 2.82
N GLY A 15 -11.00 9.28 1.66
CA GLY A 15 -9.67 8.86 1.25
C GLY A 15 -9.61 7.38 0.87
N ALA A 16 -8.43 6.97 0.43
CA ALA A 16 -8.16 5.60 0.02
C ALA A 16 -6.83 5.10 0.60
N ILE A 17 -6.82 3.87 1.06
CA ILE A 17 -5.64 3.13 1.46
C ILE A 17 -5.27 2.22 0.29
N MET A 18 -4.12 2.48 -0.33
CA MET A 18 -3.56 1.58 -1.33
C MET A 18 -2.69 0.55 -0.62
N ALA A 19 -3.17 -0.69 -0.57
CA ALA A 19 -2.39 -1.83 -0.09
C ALA A 19 -1.55 -2.36 -1.24
N VAL A 20 -0.23 -2.31 -1.11
CA VAL A 20 0.72 -2.69 -2.17
C VAL A 20 1.72 -3.72 -1.66
N PRO A 21 2.14 -4.70 -2.48
CA PRO A 21 3.27 -5.56 -2.16
C PRO A 21 4.60 -4.85 -2.49
N HIS A 22 5.72 -5.38 -1.99
CA HIS A 22 7.06 -4.93 -2.39
C HIS A 22 7.37 -5.41 -3.82
N MET A 23 6.70 -4.82 -4.80
CA MET A 23 6.75 -5.24 -6.20
C MET A 23 7.07 -4.05 -7.12
N GLY A 24 7.95 -4.28 -8.09
CA GLY A 24 8.35 -3.27 -9.07
C GLY A 24 8.99 -2.03 -8.44
N SER A 25 8.41 -0.86 -8.70
CA SER A 25 8.82 0.45 -8.20
C SER A 25 7.59 1.22 -7.71
N TRP A 26 7.24 0.98 -6.45
CA TRP A 26 6.15 1.69 -5.76
C TRP A 26 6.39 3.22 -5.68
N ASP A 27 7.65 3.66 -5.63
CA ASP A 27 7.98 5.09 -5.65
C ASP A 27 7.63 5.73 -7.00
N MET A 28 7.89 5.05 -8.12
CA MET A 28 7.46 5.51 -9.44
C MET A 28 5.94 5.59 -9.55
N ALA A 29 5.22 4.59 -9.03
CA ALA A 29 3.76 4.61 -9.00
C ALA A 29 3.21 5.79 -8.19
N GLY A 30 3.75 5.99 -6.98
CA GLY A 30 3.32 7.07 -6.08
C GLY A 30 3.64 8.46 -6.64
N SER A 31 4.84 8.64 -7.20
CA SER A 31 5.23 9.88 -7.88
C SER A 31 4.39 10.16 -9.13
N TYR A 32 4.06 9.13 -9.90
CA TYR A 32 3.16 9.29 -11.05
C TYR A 32 1.75 9.71 -10.62
N ALA A 33 1.21 9.12 -9.54
CA ALA A 33 -0.06 9.56 -8.97
C ALA A 33 -0.01 11.03 -8.51
N GLY A 34 1.09 11.44 -7.85
CA GLY A 34 1.33 12.84 -7.48
C GLY A 34 1.35 13.78 -8.70
N ALA A 35 2.02 13.38 -9.78
CA ALA A 35 2.09 14.13 -11.03
C ALA A 35 0.73 14.24 -11.75
N LEU A 36 -0.16 13.26 -11.57
CA LEU A 36 -1.55 13.31 -12.05
C LEU A 36 -2.47 14.19 -11.19
N GLY A 37 -1.96 14.75 -10.09
CA GLY A 37 -2.71 15.64 -9.19
C GLY A 37 -3.37 14.95 -8.00
N TYR A 38 -3.15 13.65 -7.80
CA TYR A 38 -3.64 12.98 -6.59
C TYR A 38 -2.83 13.41 -5.37
N ARG A 39 -3.51 13.67 -4.27
CA ARG A 39 -2.86 13.85 -2.97
C ARG A 39 -2.49 12.47 -2.45
N ILE A 40 -1.20 12.13 -2.45
CA ILE A 40 -0.72 10.82 -2.02
C ILE A 40 0.40 10.94 -0.99
N ALA A 41 0.40 10.02 -0.02
CA ALA A 41 1.47 9.83 0.93
C ALA A 41 1.90 8.35 0.96
N ALA A 42 3.21 8.10 0.96
CA ALA A 42 3.78 6.81 1.31
C ALA A 42 4.13 6.79 2.81
N VAL A 43 3.92 5.65 3.46
CA VAL A 43 4.38 5.44 4.84
C VAL A 43 5.71 4.68 4.80
N ALA A 44 6.73 5.20 5.47
CA ALA A 44 8.06 4.62 5.43
C ALA A 44 8.76 4.65 6.80
N GLU A 45 9.63 3.67 7.03
CA GLU A 45 10.63 3.73 8.10
C GLU A 45 11.67 4.82 7.81
N ARG A 46 12.32 5.31 8.87
CA ARG A 46 13.41 6.26 8.73
C ARG A 46 14.67 5.55 8.26
N PHE A 47 15.21 5.99 7.13
CA PHE A 47 16.51 5.51 6.64
C PHE A 47 17.66 6.06 7.50
N PRO A 48 18.82 5.38 7.57
CA PRO A 48 19.97 5.86 8.32
C PRO A 48 20.63 7.08 7.66
N GLY A 49 21.05 8.04 8.49
CA GLY A 49 21.87 9.18 8.05
C GLY A 49 21.21 10.07 6.99
N SER A 50 22.05 10.64 6.10
CA SER A 50 21.63 11.54 5.02
C SER A 50 20.75 10.87 3.96
N LEU A 51 20.72 9.54 3.90
CA LEU A 51 19.86 8.80 2.97
C LEU A 51 18.38 9.11 3.18
N ASN A 52 17.96 9.31 4.43
CA ASN A 52 16.57 9.62 4.73
C ASN A 52 16.14 10.96 4.11
N GLU A 53 16.95 12.00 4.25
CA GLU A 53 16.67 13.30 3.64
C GLU A 53 16.64 13.21 2.12
N ALA A 54 17.60 12.51 1.52
CA ALA A 54 17.65 12.33 0.07
C ALA A 54 16.39 11.63 -0.47
N VAL A 55 15.95 10.55 0.19
CA VAL A 55 14.72 9.81 -0.20
C VAL A 55 13.49 10.69 -0.04
N VAL A 56 13.34 11.38 1.09
CA VAL A 56 12.18 12.25 1.35
C VAL A 56 12.11 13.40 0.35
N GLN A 57 13.22 14.12 0.15
CA GLN A 57 13.29 15.23 -0.80
C GLN A 57 12.98 14.78 -2.22
N THR A 58 13.49 13.61 -2.64
CA THR A 58 13.20 13.06 -3.96
C THR A 58 11.71 12.75 -4.12
N ARG A 59 11.10 12.04 -3.16
CA ARG A 59 9.67 11.73 -3.20
C ARG A 59 8.81 12.99 -3.25
N GLN A 60 9.11 13.97 -2.39
CA GLN A 60 8.38 15.23 -2.30
C GLN A 60 8.49 16.08 -3.58
N ARG A 61 9.67 16.10 -4.22
CA ARG A 61 9.88 16.77 -5.51
C ARG A 61 8.93 16.26 -6.59
N PHE A 62 8.50 14.99 -6.50
CA PHE A 62 7.55 14.37 -7.42
C PHE A 62 6.14 14.22 -6.83
N GLY A 63 5.78 15.04 -5.83
CA GLY A 63 4.42 15.08 -5.28
C GLY A 63 4.04 13.89 -4.38
N LEU A 64 5.00 13.01 -4.04
CA LEU A 64 4.79 11.93 -3.10
C LEU A 64 5.16 12.39 -1.69
N ASN A 65 4.16 12.63 -0.85
CA ASN A 65 4.39 12.93 0.55
C ASN A 65 4.92 11.70 1.29
N VAL A 66 5.64 11.91 2.39
CA VAL A 66 6.16 10.82 3.22
C VAL A 66 5.69 10.99 4.64
N ILE A 67 4.96 10.01 5.15
CA ILE A 67 4.60 9.89 6.55
C ILE A 67 5.60 8.93 7.19
N MET A 68 6.30 9.40 8.21
CA MET A 68 7.29 8.58 8.91
C MET A 68 6.61 7.65 9.90
N LEU A 69 7.00 6.37 9.89
CA LEU A 69 6.60 5.43 10.94
C LEU A 69 7.07 5.92 12.31
N GLY A 70 6.20 5.78 13.31
CA GLY A 70 6.43 6.27 14.66
C GLY A 70 5.14 6.68 15.35
N ARG A 71 5.28 7.35 16.50
CA ARG A 71 4.13 7.73 17.37
C ARG A 71 3.09 8.60 16.68
N SER A 72 3.49 9.44 15.72
CA SER A 72 2.58 10.35 15.02
C SER A 72 1.94 9.75 13.76
N ALA A 73 2.47 8.63 13.24
CA ALA A 73 2.06 8.07 11.95
C ALA A 73 0.55 7.81 11.87
N VAL A 74 -0.04 7.21 12.92
CA VAL A 74 -1.48 6.90 12.96
C VAL A 74 -2.33 8.17 12.83
N ARG A 75 -1.91 9.27 13.47
CA ARG A 75 -2.60 10.56 13.39
C ARG A 75 -2.46 11.15 11.99
N GLU A 76 -1.24 11.22 11.46
CA GLU A 76 -0.96 11.77 10.13
C GLU A 76 -1.68 11.00 9.02
N ILE A 77 -1.73 9.67 9.09
CA ILE A 77 -2.50 8.83 8.17
C ILE A 77 -4.00 9.15 8.28
N THR A 78 -4.53 9.24 9.50
CA THR A 78 -5.95 9.56 9.72
C THR A 78 -6.30 10.94 9.15
N ASP A 79 -5.44 11.93 9.36
CA ASP A 79 -5.64 13.30 8.87
C ASP A 79 -5.56 13.36 7.34
N ALA A 80 -4.63 12.62 6.72
CA ALA A 80 -4.54 12.50 5.27
C ALA A 80 -5.81 11.88 4.67
N LEU A 81 -6.30 10.77 5.25
CA LEU A 81 -7.53 10.11 4.79
C LEU A 81 -8.76 11.03 4.93
N LYS A 82 -8.89 11.74 6.06
CA LYS A 82 -9.96 12.75 6.26
C LYS A 82 -9.90 13.88 5.24
N ALA A 83 -8.71 14.24 4.77
CA ALA A 83 -8.51 15.20 3.68
C ALA A 83 -8.70 14.56 2.28
N ASN A 84 -9.39 13.42 2.21
CA ASN A 84 -9.63 12.62 1.01
C ASN A 84 -8.35 12.30 0.21
N SER A 85 -7.22 12.11 0.91
CA SER A 85 -5.94 11.76 0.29
C SER A 85 -5.74 10.24 0.23
N ILE A 86 -4.82 9.82 -0.64
CA ILE A 86 -4.36 8.45 -0.78
C ILE A 86 -3.23 8.19 0.21
N VAL A 87 -3.26 7.05 0.90
CA VAL A 87 -2.15 6.56 1.72
C VAL A 87 -1.72 5.20 1.20
N ALA A 88 -0.50 5.12 0.66
CA ALA A 88 0.09 3.88 0.18
C ALA A 88 0.86 3.16 1.30
N LEU A 89 0.53 1.89 1.52
CA LEU A 89 1.09 1.03 2.56
C LEU A 89 1.65 -0.25 1.93
N LEU A 90 2.96 -0.46 2.11
CA LEU A 90 3.59 -1.75 1.86
C LEU A 90 3.20 -2.73 2.96
N CYS A 91 2.59 -3.85 2.61
CA CYS A 91 1.96 -4.74 3.62
C CYS A 91 1.99 -6.24 3.29
N ASP A 92 3.02 -6.71 2.59
CA ASP A 92 3.26 -8.13 2.28
C ASP A 92 4.42 -8.76 3.07
N LEU A 93 5.22 -7.95 3.76
CA LEU A 93 6.35 -8.41 4.58
C LEU A 93 6.12 -8.13 6.06
N GLU A 94 6.52 -9.06 6.92
CA GLU A 94 6.39 -8.93 8.37
C GLU A 94 7.09 -7.67 8.89
N GLN A 95 6.29 -6.72 9.40
CA GLN A 95 6.76 -5.48 10.01
C GLN A 95 5.79 -5.06 11.14
N GLY A 96 6.29 -4.97 12.37
CA GLY A 96 5.50 -4.56 13.52
C GLY A 96 4.36 -5.53 13.86
N PRO A 97 3.27 -5.05 14.50
CA PRO A 97 2.10 -5.89 14.79
C PRO A 97 1.45 -6.40 13.50
N GLY A 98 1.51 -7.71 13.30
CA GLY A 98 0.92 -8.37 12.14
C GLY A 98 -0.34 -9.16 12.45
N VAL A 99 -0.99 -9.61 11.38
CA VAL A 99 -2.10 -10.55 11.40
C VAL A 99 -1.68 -11.83 10.69
N PRO A 100 -2.10 -13.01 11.19
CA PRO A 100 -1.83 -14.27 10.53
C PRO A 100 -2.65 -14.39 9.24
N VAL A 101 -2.01 -14.84 8.17
CA VAL A 101 -2.63 -15.07 6.85
C VAL A 101 -2.09 -16.37 6.24
N ARG A 102 -2.81 -16.90 5.25
CA ARG A 102 -2.27 -17.86 4.29
C ARG A 102 -1.76 -17.09 3.08
N PHE A 103 -0.48 -17.28 2.76
CA PHE A 103 0.18 -16.67 1.61
C PHE A 103 0.93 -17.77 0.85
N PHE A 104 0.59 -17.95 -0.43
CA PHE A 104 0.98 -19.08 -1.28
C PHE A 104 0.79 -20.44 -0.60
N GLY A 105 -0.36 -20.59 0.08
CA GLY A 105 -0.72 -21.81 0.82
C GLY A 105 0.04 -22.06 2.12
N ARG A 106 1.00 -21.19 2.49
CA ARG A 106 1.79 -21.27 3.73
C ARG A 106 1.35 -20.23 4.74
N GLN A 107 1.62 -20.47 6.02
CA GLN A 107 1.39 -19.46 7.05
C GLN A 107 2.42 -18.34 6.94
N ALA A 108 1.94 -17.10 7.05
CA ALA A 108 2.74 -15.90 7.10
C ALA A 108 2.09 -14.88 8.06
N VAL A 109 2.86 -13.87 8.46
CA VAL A 109 2.38 -12.74 9.25
C VAL A 109 2.62 -11.47 8.44
N VAL A 110 1.56 -10.70 8.19
CA VAL A 110 1.62 -9.45 7.41
C VAL A 110 1.12 -8.27 8.23
N PRO A 111 1.53 -7.02 7.93
CA PRO A 111 1.08 -5.84 8.67
C PRO A 111 -0.45 -5.69 8.64
N GLY A 112 -1.09 -5.65 9.81
CA GLY A 112 -2.55 -5.48 9.94
C GLY A 112 -3.05 -4.04 9.80
N GLY A 113 -2.14 -3.08 9.60
CA GLY A 113 -2.40 -1.65 9.54
C GLY A 113 -3.45 -1.24 8.49
N PRO A 114 -3.36 -1.67 7.21
CA PRO A 114 -4.31 -1.28 6.18
C PRO A 114 -5.76 -1.59 6.56
N ALA A 115 -6.04 -2.84 6.97
CA ALA A 115 -7.38 -3.25 7.39
C ALA A 115 -7.84 -2.52 8.66
N ALA A 116 -6.98 -2.38 9.66
CA ALA A 116 -7.32 -1.69 10.90
C ALA A 116 -7.71 -0.22 10.67
N ILE A 117 -6.99 0.47 9.78
CA ILE A 117 -7.25 1.87 9.45
C ILE A 117 -8.51 1.99 8.60
N ALA A 118 -8.71 1.10 7.62
CA ALA A 118 -9.93 1.06 6.80
C ALA A 118 -11.18 0.87 7.65
N LEU A 119 -11.20 -0.14 8.54
CA LEU A 119 -12.32 -0.41 9.45
C LEU A 119 -12.61 0.77 10.39
N LYS A 120 -11.57 1.45 10.87
CA LYS A 120 -11.72 2.58 11.81
C LYS A 120 -12.20 3.86 11.13
N THR A 121 -11.76 4.12 9.90
CA THR A 121 -11.98 5.41 9.22
C THR A 121 -13.09 5.35 8.17
N GLY A 122 -13.43 4.15 7.70
CA GLY A 122 -14.28 3.95 6.54
C GLY A 122 -13.62 4.35 5.22
N ALA A 123 -12.30 4.55 5.19
CA ALA A 123 -11.55 4.75 3.96
C ALA A 123 -11.59 3.49 3.09
N ALA A 124 -11.59 3.68 1.77
CA ALA A 124 -11.54 2.56 0.84
C ALA A 124 -10.22 1.79 0.98
N LEU A 125 -10.25 0.45 0.96
CA LEU A 125 -9.06 -0.39 0.94
C LEU A 125 -8.89 -0.99 -0.45
N VAL A 126 -7.84 -0.55 -1.16
CA VAL A 126 -7.62 -0.84 -2.57
C VAL A 126 -6.31 -1.63 -2.74
N PRO A 127 -6.38 -2.94 -3.06
CA PRO A 127 -5.20 -3.69 -3.49
C PRO A 127 -4.66 -3.12 -4.80
N ALA A 128 -3.36 -2.95 -4.89
CA ALA A 128 -2.70 -2.40 -6.06
C ALA A 128 -1.33 -3.00 -6.24
N CYS A 129 -0.82 -2.96 -7.47
CA CYS A 129 0.56 -3.31 -7.77
C CYS A 129 1.12 -2.42 -8.88
N GLN A 130 2.43 -2.44 -9.01
CA GLN A 130 3.12 -1.85 -10.13
C GLN A 130 4.25 -2.80 -10.55
N TYR A 131 4.53 -2.83 -11.84
CA TYR A 131 5.66 -3.56 -12.39
C TYR A 131 6.18 -2.92 -13.67
N ALA A 132 7.46 -3.15 -13.99
CA ALA A 132 8.05 -2.80 -15.28
C ALA A 132 7.56 -3.75 -16.39
N ILE A 133 7.15 -3.21 -17.54
CA ILE A 133 6.87 -3.99 -18.74
C ILE A 133 8.14 -4.14 -19.58
N SER A 134 8.86 -3.03 -19.76
CA SER A 134 10.13 -2.95 -20.49
C SER A 134 10.92 -1.74 -19.96
N PRO A 135 12.19 -1.53 -20.36
CA PRO A 135 12.95 -0.37 -19.91
C PRO A 135 12.20 0.95 -20.15
N GLY A 136 11.90 1.68 -19.08
CA GLY A 136 11.17 2.95 -19.13
C GLY A 136 9.65 2.85 -19.27
N LEU A 137 9.08 1.64 -19.39
CA LEU A 137 7.64 1.41 -19.45
C LEU A 137 7.16 0.62 -18.24
N TYR A 138 6.18 1.16 -17.55
CA TYR A 138 5.64 0.61 -16.30
C TYR A 138 4.12 0.44 -16.39
N HIS A 139 3.61 -0.59 -15.75
CA HIS A 139 2.19 -0.83 -15.55
C HIS A 139 1.83 -0.59 -14.10
N VAL A 140 0.80 0.21 -13.82
CA VAL A 140 0.17 0.31 -12.50
C VAL A 140 -1.21 -0.31 -12.60
N HIS A 141 -1.51 -1.24 -11.70
CA HIS A 141 -2.80 -1.90 -11.59
C HIS A 141 -3.47 -1.58 -10.26
N LEU A 142 -4.76 -1.27 -10.33
CA LEU A 142 -5.59 -0.85 -9.21
C LEU A 142 -6.87 -1.71 -9.22
N ASP A 143 -7.00 -2.61 -8.24
CA ASP A 143 -8.25 -3.34 -8.07
C ASP A 143 -9.40 -2.40 -7.66
N PRO A 144 -10.66 -2.83 -7.77
CA PRO A 144 -11.75 -2.24 -7.01
C PRO A 144 -11.46 -2.24 -5.51
N ALA A 145 -11.99 -1.25 -4.79
CA ALA A 145 -11.93 -1.28 -3.33
C ALA A 145 -12.60 -2.55 -2.79
N LEU A 146 -11.96 -3.20 -1.82
CA LEU A 146 -12.55 -4.35 -1.15
C LEU A 146 -13.84 -3.93 -0.47
N ALA A 147 -14.93 -4.65 -0.74
CA ALA A 147 -16.18 -4.44 -0.04
C ALA A 147 -16.00 -4.72 1.47
N LEU A 148 -16.30 -3.72 2.30
CA LEU A 148 -16.30 -3.84 3.75
C LEU A 148 -17.72 -4.17 4.24
N SER A 149 -17.80 -5.04 5.24
CA SER A 149 -18.99 -5.47 5.95
C SER A 149 -18.81 -5.23 7.45
N GLY A 150 -19.93 -5.18 8.20
CA GLY A 150 -19.90 -4.99 9.66
C GLY A 150 -19.26 -6.15 10.44
N GLU A 151 -19.04 -7.30 9.78
CA GLU A 151 -18.48 -8.52 10.38
C GLU A 151 -17.00 -8.70 10.02
N ASP A 152 -16.43 -7.81 9.20
CA ASP A 152 -15.04 -7.93 8.76
C ASP A 152 -14.06 -7.77 9.92
N THR A 153 -13.14 -8.74 10.01
CA THR A 153 -11.98 -8.69 10.90
C THR A 153 -10.77 -8.14 10.16
N LYS A 154 -9.74 -7.70 10.91
CA LYS A 154 -8.47 -7.25 10.31
C LYS A 154 -7.81 -8.39 9.54
N GLU A 155 -7.85 -9.59 10.13
CA GLU A 155 -7.33 -10.84 9.59
C GLU A 155 -8.04 -11.19 8.28
N GLY A 156 -9.37 -11.15 8.24
CA GLY A 156 -10.16 -11.48 7.04
C GLY A 156 -9.94 -10.50 5.89
N LEU A 157 -9.89 -9.19 6.18
CA LEU A 157 -9.58 -8.19 5.17
C LEU A 157 -8.15 -8.30 4.64
N MET A 158 -7.18 -8.50 5.52
CA MET A 158 -5.79 -8.69 5.09
C MET A 158 -5.60 -10.00 4.32
N GLN A 159 -6.35 -11.07 4.64
CA GLN A 159 -6.34 -12.28 3.83
C GLN A 159 -6.78 -11.98 2.40
N ARG A 160 -7.88 -11.22 2.21
CA ARG A 160 -8.34 -10.80 0.88
C ARG A 160 -7.33 -9.93 0.14
N VAL A 161 -6.61 -9.05 0.86
CA VAL A 161 -5.50 -8.27 0.27
C VAL A 161 -4.38 -9.21 -0.22
N VAL A 162 -4.00 -10.18 0.61
CA VAL A 162 -2.93 -11.14 0.29
C VAL A 162 -3.33 -12.06 -0.86
N ASP A 163 -4.59 -12.50 -0.93
CA ASP A 163 -5.11 -13.28 -2.07
C ASP A 163 -4.91 -12.51 -3.39
N ARG A 164 -5.15 -11.19 -3.39
CA ARG A 164 -4.88 -10.33 -4.55
C ARG A 164 -3.39 -10.14 -4.82
N PHE A 165 -2.56 -10.02 -3.78
CA PHE A 165 -1.11 -10.00 -3.94
C PHE A 165 -0.58 -11.28 -4.58
N GLU A 166 -1.12 -12.45 -4.22
CA GLU A 166 -0.75 -13.71 -4.87
C GLU A 166 -1.02 -13.65 -6.38
N ASP A 167 -2.16 -13.13 -6.80
CA ASP A 167 -2.50 -13.01 -8.21
C ASP A 167 -1.53 -12.08 -8.95
N PHE A 168 -1.22 -10.91 -8.36
CA PHE A 168 -0.23 -9.98 -8.93
C PHE A 168 1.17 -10.61 -9.03
N ILE A 169 1.61 -11.28 -7.97
CA ILE A 169 2.94 -11.89 -7.90
C ILE A 169 3.04 -13.10 -8.84
N LYS A 170 1.98 -13.91 -9.00
CA LYS A 170 1.95 -15.02 -9.97
C LYS A 170 2.15 -14.54 -11.40
N GLU A 171 1.63 -13.37 -11.74
CA GLU A 171 1.78 -12.79 -13.07
C GLU A 171 3.22 -12.36 -13.34
N ARG A 172 3.88 -11.71 -12.37
CA ARG A 172 5.24 -11.15 -12.50
C ARG A 172 6.12 -11.46 -11.28
N PRO A 173 6.46 -12.74 -11.03
CA PRO A 173 7.18 -13.16 -9.82
C PRO A 173 8.61 -12.63 -9.78
N ASP A 174 9.19 -12.34 -10.95
CA ASP A 174 10.52 -11.75 -11.14
C ASP A 174 10.65 -10.33 -10.56
N GLN A 175 9.53 -9.66 -10.27
CA GLN A 175 9.50 -8.28 -9.80
C GLN A 175 9.09 -8.13 -8.34
N TRP A 176 8.93 -9.23 -7.62
CA TRP A 176 8.60 -9.22 -6.21
C TRP A 176 9.84 -9.31 -5.33
N TYR A 177 10.02 -8.35 -4.43
CA TYR A 177 11.22 -8.16 -3.61
C TYR A 177 11.10 -8.76 -2.21
N ALA A 178 10.75 -10.04 -2.14
CA ALA A 178 10.74 -10.81 -0.90
C ALA A 178 12.14 -11.35 -0.52
N PHE A 179 13.08 -10.44 -0.26
CA PHE A 179 14.47 -10.81 0.10
C PHE A 179 14.65 -11.20 1.58
N ARG A 180 13.57 -11.23 2.35
CA ARG A 180 13.57 -11.61 3.78
C ARG A 180 12.72 -12.86 3.98
N PRO A 181 13.00 -13.70 5.00
CA PRO A 181 12.12 -14.79 5.36
C PRO A 181 10.71 -14.27 5.67
N MET A 182 9.69 -14.80 5.00
CA MET A 182 8.30 -14.39 5.22
C MET A 182 7.41 -15.51 5.77
N PHE A 183 7.70 -16.74 5.39
CA PHE A 183 6.89 -17.89 5.77
C PHE A 183 7.42 -18.44 7.09
N SER A 184 6.51 -18.76 8.01
CA SER A 184 6.87 -19.51 9.19
C SER A 184 7.51 -20.84 8.80
N ARG A 185 8.46 -21.30 9.62
CA ARG A 185 9.04 -22.63 9.49
C ARG A 185 8.00 -23.71 9.74
#